data_AF-A0A9E2N5N3-F1
#
_entry.id   AF-A0A9E2N5N3-F1
#
_cell.length_a   1.000
_cell.length_b   1.000
_cell.length_c   1.000
_cell.angle_alpha   90.00
_cell.angle_beta   90.00
_cell.angle_gamma   90.00
#
_symmetry.space_group_name_H-M   'P 1'
#
loop_
_entity.id
_entity.type
_entity.pdbx_description
1 polymer ?
#
loop_
_entity_poly.entity_id
_entity_poly.type
_entity_poly.pdbx_seq_one_letter_code
_entity_poly.pdbx_strand_id
1 'polypeptide(L)'
;MGGVFAGGPAVNQAEVTLESGATLKTVLKKADAALGLKRPRIFKAALKQRLPLVLLLNGDRVDLPEDLERVLRDGDGVTALMPLSGG
;
A
#
# COMPACT_ATOMS: atom_id res chain seq x y z
N MET A 1 4.33 -20.63 -24.61
CA MET A 1 3.88 -19.26 -24.29
C MET A 1 4.74 -18.77 -23.13
N GLY A 2 5.92 -18.22 -23.45
CA GLY A 2 6.92 -17.82 -22.46
C GLY A 2 6.75 -16.35 -22.13
N GLY A 3 6.25 -16.06 -20.93
CA GLY A 3 6.24 -14.71 -20.38
C GLY A 3 7.51 -14.49 -19.58
N VAL A 4 8.47 -13.76 -20.15
CA VAL A 4 9.62 -13.25 -19.39
C VAL A 4 9.09 -12.14 -18.49
N PHE A 5 8.92 -12.44 -17.20
CA PHE A 5 8.79 -11.38 -16.20
C PHE A 5 10.18 -10.77 -16.05
N ALA A 6 10.41 -9.63 -16.71
CA ALA A 6 11.57 -8.80 -16.43
C ALA A 6 11.44 -8.31 -14.98
N GLY A 7 12.06 -9.06 -14.07
CA GLY A 7 11.99 -8.89 -12.62
C GLY A 7 12.72 -7.64 -12.13
N GLY A 8 12.19 -6.47 -12.48
CA GLY A 8 12.42 -5.25 -11.71
C GLY A 8 11.28 -5.07 -10.69
N PRO A 9 11.53 -4.48 -9.50
CA PRO A 9 10.44 -4.10 -8.62
C PRO A 9 9.54 -3.11 -9.38
N ALA A 10 8.26 -3.44 -9.53
CA ALA A 10 7.28 -2.50 -10.05
C ALA A 10 7.05 -1.42 -8.98
N VAL A 11 7.87 -0.37 -9.02
CA VAL A 11 7.74 0.79 -8.13
C VAL A 11 6.66 1.70 -8.71
N ASN A 12 5.48 1.69 -8.09
CA ASN A 12 4.43 2.66 -8.39
C ASN A 12 4.36 3.69 -7.25
N GLN A 13 4.33 4.97 -7.60
CA GLN A 13 4.19 6.07 -6.66
C GLN A 13 2.95 6.89 -7.02
N ALA A 14 2.22 7.34 -6.00
CA ALA A 14 1.12 8.28 -6.16
C ALA A 14 1.09 9.20 -4.95
N GLU A 15 0.77 10.46 -5.20
CA GLU A 15 0.48 11.43 -4.16
C GLU A 15 -1.03 11.43 -3.88
N VAL A 16 -1.39 11.47 -2.60
CA VAL A 16 -2.79 11.49 -2.17
C VAL A 16 -2.99 12.67 -1.26
N THR A 17 -3.87 13.60 -1.64
CA THR A 17 -4.26 14.70 -0.77
C THR A 17 -5.06 14.16 0.41
N LEU A 18 -4.59 14.44 1.62
CA LEU A 18 -5.21 14.02 2.87
C LEU A 18 -6.04 15.17 3.46
N GLU A 19 -7.19 14.81 4.01
CA GLU A 19 -7.95 15.71 4.87
C GLU A 19 -7.34 15.72 6.27
N SER A 20 -7.56 16.80 7.04
CA SER A 20 -7.07 16.87 8.42
C SER A 20 -7.61 15.72 9.26
N GLY A 21 -6.71 14.98 9.93
CA GLY A 21 -7.06 13.78 10.70
C GLY A 21 -7.19 12.49 9.88
N ALA A 22 -6.74 12.46 8.62
CA ALA A 22 -6.75 11.25 7.82
C ALA A 22 -5.90 10.14 8.48
N THR A 23 -6.48 8.94 8.54
CA THR A 23 -5.79 7.75 9.06
C THR A 23 -5.16 6.92 7.97
N LEU A 24 -4.21 6.06 8.33
CA LEU A 24 -3.60 5.09 7.41
C LEU A 24 -4.65 4.26 6.66
N LYS A 25 -5.70 3.81 7.34
CA LYS A 25 -6.84 3.11 6.73
C LYS A 25 -7.51 3.91 5.61
N THR A 26 -7.63 5.22 5.79
CA THR A 26 -8.26 6.11 4.80
C THR A 26 -7.38 6.24 3.56
N VAL A 27 -6.06 6.31 3.75
CA VAL A 27 -5.08 6.31 2.67
C VAL A 27 -5.11 4.99 1.90
N LEU A 28 -5.03 3.85 2.59
CA LEU A 28 -5.06 2.54 1.94
C LEU A 28 -6.34 2.29 1.14
N LYS A 29 -7.49 2.83 1.59
CA LYS A 29 -8.75 2.77 0.83
C LYS A 29 -8.70 3.59 -0.47
N LYS A 30 -7.98 4.71 -0.49
CA LYS A 30 -7.82 5.60 -1.65
C LYS A 30 -6.64 5.18 -2.55
N ALA A 31 -5.65 4.47 -2.01
CA ALA A 31 -4.41 4.11 -2.69
C ALA A 31 -4.63 3.31 -3.99
N ASP A 32 -5.54 2.32 -3.98
CA ASP A 32 -5.87 1.58 -5.21
C ASP A 32 -6.36 2.51 -6.33
N ALA A 33 -7.19 3.51 -6.00
CA ALA A 33 -7.71 4.46 -6.99
C ALA A 33 -6.64 5.47 -7.42
N ALA A 34 -5.86 6.00 -6.47
CA ALA A 34 -4.80 6.96 -6.73
C ALA A 34 -3.69 6.39 -7.61
N LEU A 35 -3.37 5.09 -7.45
CA LEU A 35 -2.40 4.36 -8.27
C LEU A 35 -3.03 3.78 -9.56
N GLY A 36 -4.31 4.06 -9.84
CA GLY A 36 -4.99 3.54 -11.02
C GLY A 36 -5.20 2.02 -11.05
N LEU A 37 -5.04 1.34 -9.90
CA LEU A 37 -5.14 -0.11 -9.76
C LEU A 37 -6.60 -0.56 -9.79
N LYS A 38 -7.07 -0.95 -10.98
CA LYS A 38 -8.45 -1.45 -11.15
C LYS A 38 -8.60 -2.89 -10.63
N ARG A 39 -7.68 -3.79 -10.98
CA ARG A 39 -7.54 -5.17 -10.47
C ARG A 39 -6.08 -5.67 -10.65
N PRO A 40 -5.50 -6.40 -9.67
CA PRO A 40 -6.03 -6.61 -8.33
C PRO A 40 -6.01 -5.31 -7.51
N ARG A 41 -7.02 -5.12 -6.64
CA ARG A 41 -7.06 -4.01 -5.67
C ARG A 41 -6.23 -4.40 -4.46
N ILE A 42 -4.91 -4.26 -4.58
CA ILE A 42 -3.90 -4.75 -3.66
C ILE A 42 -4.13 -4.20 -2.24
N PHE A 43 -4.35 -2.89 -2.12
CA PHE A 43 -4.49 -2.25 -0.81
C PHE A 43 -5.80 -2.65 -0.14
N LYS A 44 -6.90 -2.70 -0.90
CA LYS A 44 -8.19 -3.22 -0.41
C LYS A 44 -8.12 -4.70 -0.03
N ALA A 45 -7.31 -5.51 -0.71
CA ALA A 45 -7.11 -6.91 -0.37
C ALA A 45 -6.29 -7.07 0.92
N ALA A 46 -5.25 -6.26 1.10
CA ALA A 46 -4.44 -6.20 2.32
C ALA A 46 -5.27 -5.78 3.54
N LEU A 47 -6.13 -4.77 3.41
CA LEU A 47 -7.07 -4.37 4.46
C LEU A 47 -8.03 -5.49 4.90
N LYS A 48 -8.29 -6.46 4.02
CA LYS A 48 -9.10 -7.65 4.31
C LYS A 48 -8.27 -8.85 4.78
N GLN A 49 -6.98 -8.67 5.01
CA GLN A 49 -6.01 -9.73 5.34
C GLN A 49 -5.98 -10.86 4.31
N ARG A 50 -6.35 -10.59 3.06
CA ARG A 50 -6.36 -11.59 1.97
C ARG A 50 -5.04 -11.67 1.20
N LEU A 51 -4.16 -10.71 1.44
CA LEU A 51 -2.87 -10.62 0.77
C LEU A 51 -1.83 -10.12 1.78
N PRO A 52 -0.68 -10.81 1.93
CA PRO A 52 0.41 -10.31 2.75
C PRO A 52 0.98 -9.05 2.09
N LEU A 53 0.79 -7.91 2.76
CA LEU A 53 1.34 -6.63 2.36
C LEU A 53 2.15 -6.08 3.53
N VAL A 54 3.43 -5.78 3.30
CA VAL A 54 4.25 -5.10 4.29
C VAL A 54 4.08 -3.60 4.07
N LEU A 55 3.66 -2.89 5.11
CA LEU A 55 3.54 -1.43 5.08
C LEU A 55 4.64 -0.82 5.92
N LEU A 56 5.22 0.26 5.40
CA LEU A 56 6.15 1.11 6.11
C LEU A 56 5.60 2.52 6.15
N LEU A 57 5.64 3.16 7.32
CA LEU A 57 5.31 4.57 7.51
C LEU A 57 6.60 5.28 7.89
N ASN A 58 7.07 6.20 7.03
CA ASN A 58 8.35 6.90 7.19
C ASN A 58 9.56 5.96 7.37
N GLY A 59 9.48 4.74 6.82
CA GLY A 59 10.53 3.71 6.96
C GLY A 59 10.31 2.74 8.12
N ASP A 60 9.42 3.05 9.06
CA ASP A 60 9.09 2.16 10.17
C ASP A 60 8.00 1.16 9.78
N ARG A 61 8.15 -0.09 10.21
CA ARG A 61 7.16 -1.13 9.96
C ARG A 61 5.84 -0.80 10.66
N VAL A 62 4.76 -0.99 9.93
CA VAL A 62 3.38 -0.87 10.42
C VAL A 62 2.82 -2.27 10.61
N ASP A 63 2.26 -2.53 11.78
CA ASP A 63 1.59 -3.78 12.09
C ASP A 63 0.07 -3.63 11.87
N LEU A 64 -0.45 -4.45 10.95
CA LEU A 64 -1.86 -4.47 10.59
C LEU A 64 -2.56 -5.63 11.31
N PRO A 65 -3.77 -5.42 11.89
CA PRO A 65 -4.63 -4.24 11.75
C PRO A 65 -4.43 -3.12 12.78
N GLU A 66 -3.53 -3.28 13.75
CA GLU A 66 -3.41 -2.44 14.95
C GLU A 66 -3.15 -0.96 14.63
N ASP A 67 -2.30 -0.69 13.63
CA ASP A 67 -1.90 0.67 13.26
C ASP A 67 -2.82 1.34 12.24
N LEU A 68 -3.93 0.72 11.84
CA LEU A 68 -4.83 1.26 10.82
C LEU A 68 -5.45 2.62 11.20
N GLU A 69 -5.70 2.82 12.49
CA GLU A 69 -6.30 4.04 13.02
C GLU A 69 -5.23 5.12 13.34
N ARG A 70 -3.95 4.87 13.04
CA ARG A 70 -2.89 5.87 13.16
C ARG A 70 -3.17 7.05 12.24
N VAL A 71 -3.19 8.25 12.83
CA VAL A 71 -3.38 9.52 12.12
C VAL A 71 -2.08 9.89 11.41
N LEU A 72 -2.19 10.20 10.13
CA LEU A 72 -1.07 10.65 9.31
C LEU A 72 -0.98 12.18 9.35
N ARG A 73 0.25 12.67 9.25
CA ARG A 73 0.59 14.08 9.18
C ARG A 73 0.99 14.46 7.77
N ASP A 74 0.94 15.75 7.49
CA ASP A 74 1.48 16.26 6.24
C ASP A 74 2.97 15.94 6.13
N GLY A 75 3.40 15.46 4.96
CA GLY A 75 4.75 14.98 4.72
C GLY A 75 5.03 13.52 5.12
N ASP A 76 4.08 12.80 5.73
CA ASP A 76 4.26 11.36 6.00
C ASP A 76 4.28 10.53 4.70
N GLY A 77 5.31 9.71 4.55
CA GLY A 77 5.48 8.77 3.45
C GLY A 77 5.00 7.36 3.81
N VAL A 78 4.05 6.81 3.04
CA VAL A 78 3.60 5.42 3.17
C VAL A 78 4.17 4.59 2.03
N THR A 79 4.97 3.58 2.36
CA THR A 79 5.52 2.61 1.40
C THR A 79 4.83 1.27 1.58
N ALA A 80 4.40 0.65 0.48
CA ALA A 80 3.81 -0.68 0.49
C ALA A 80 4.67 -1.63 -0.32
N LEU A 81 5.08 -2.73 0.31
CA LEU A 81 5.92 -3.76 -0.28
C LEU A 81 5.08 -5.03 -0.39
N MET A 82 4.89 -5.50 -1.62
CA MET A 82 4.38 -6.84 -1.86
C MET A 82 5.56 -7.80 -1.88
N PRO A 83 5.65 -8.77 -0.95
CA PRO A 83 6.59 -9.85 -1.08
C PRO A 83 6.23 -10.62 -2.36
N LEU A 84 7.13 -10.58 -3.35
CA LEU A 84 7.03 -11.48 -4.49
C LEU A 84 7.41 -12.87 -3.99
N SER A 85 6.43 -13.74 -3.81
CA SER A 85 6.68 -15.17 -3.62
C SER A 85 7.21 -15.72 -4.95
N GLY A 86 8.52 -15.63 -5.16
CA GLY A 86 9.23 -16.35 -6.21
C GLY A 86 9.40 -17.81 -5.77
N GLY A 87 8.69 -18.72 -6.44
CA GLY A 87 8.99 -20.14 -6.46
C GLY A 87 9.58 -20.50 -7.81
#